data_AF-A0A6I8MXQ2-F1
#
_entry.id   AF-A0A6I8MXQ2-F1
#
_cell.length_a   1.000
_cell.length_b   1.000
_cell.length_c   1.000
_cell.angle_alpha   90.00
_cell.angle_beta   90.00
_cell.angle_gamma   90.00
#
_symmetry.space_group_name_H-M   'P 1'
#
loop_
_entity.id
_entity.type
_entity.pdbx_description
1 polymer ?
#
loop_
_entity_poly.entity_id
_entity_poly.type
_entity_poly.pdbx_seq_one_letter_code
_entity_poly.pdbx_strand_id
1 'polypeptide(L)'
;CLARSHSLRYFTTGVSRPGPGVSEFTSVGYVDDVQFVRFDGDGRRGRAEPRTPWIRDNEGREYWDQETEIFRSGAQNFHVGLQNIMGYYNQSEERSHTVQGLYGCQLREDNTPGEGFMQFGYDGRDYIALDKATLSWTVADAGALNTKSKWEADGTIAERYKAYLEDECIEWLRRYMGFGGPCLTRADPPKVDVIRHPGPDGEDVSLRCRAFGFYPADIKFMWRREGEDVSLQMELVDTRPSGDGNFQKWASVSVPRGEELKYVCVVEHEGLAQPLAVKWGEGPKSRGVQAEAGVPAVLREEGSRRSGAAVGGAGGRGLTPGVTLSLSFSSRYIPVQ
;
A
#
# COMPACT_ATOMS: atom_id res chain seq x y z
N CYS A 1 4.78 2.05 -20.46
CA CYS A 1 4.31 1.84 -19.08
C CYS A 1 5.39 2.37 -18.16
N LEU A 2 5.06 3.25 -17.22
CA LEU A 2 5.98 3.52 -16.12
C LEU A 2 6.09 2.20 -15.35
N ALA A 3 7.30 1.75 -15.09
CA ALA A 3 7.48 0.60 -14.22
C ALA A 3 7.16 1.06 -12.79
N ARG A 4 6.50 0.20 -12.01
CA ARG A 4 5.94 0.56 -10.71
C ARG A 4 6.57 -0.28 -9.62
N SER A 5 6.91 0.35 -8.51
CA SER A 5 7.27 -0.36 -7.28
C SER A 5 6.00 -0.87 -6.59
N HIS A 6 6.12 -2.01 -5.93
CA HIS A 6 5.04 -2.63 -5.18
C HIS A 6 5.42 -2.80 -3.72
N SER A 7 4.44 -2.86 -2.83
CA SER A 7 4.69 -2.97 -1.39
C SER A 7 3.69 -3.88 -0.70
N LEU A 8 4.18 -4.69 0.22
CA LEU A 8 3.37 -5.46 1.17
C LEU A 8 3.49 -4.78 2.52
N ARG A 9 2.37 -4.33 3.09
CA ARG A 9 2.31 -3.58 4.35
C ARG A 9 1.31 -4.23 5.30
N TYR A 10 1.72 -4.49 6.53
CA TYR A 10 0.82 -4.83 7.63
C TYR A 10 0.77 -3.68 8.62
N PHE A 11 -0.44 -3.30 9.00
CA PHE A 11 -0.72 -2.33 10.03
C PHE A 11 -1.42 -3.04 11.18
N THR A 12 -0.83 -2.94 12.36
CA THR A 12 -1.34 -3.56 13.59
C THR A 12 -1.67 -2.47 14.59
N THR A 13 -2.69 -2.69 15.40
CA THR A 13 -3.11 -1.76 16.46
C THR A 13 -3.61 -2.56 17.64
N GLY A 14 -2.96 -2.38 18.79
CA GLY A 14 -3.40 -2.88 20.09
C GLY A 14 -3.91 -1.74 20.96
N VAL A 15 -5.04 -1.97 21.66
CA VAL A 15 -5.70 -1.00 22.52
C VAL A 15 -5.93 -1.61 23.89
N SER A 16 -5.44 -0.96 24.96
CA SER A 16 -5.54 -1.49 26.33
C SER A 16 -6.97 -1.50 26.85
N ARG A 17 -7.78 -0.51 26.44
CA ARG A 17 -9.18 -0.36 26.87
C ARG A 17 -10.06 -0.07 25.65
N PRO A 18 -10.42 -1.10 24.86
CA PRO A 18 -11.27 -0.91 23.70
C PRO A 18 -12.64 -0.35 24.12
N GLY A 19 -13.10 0.70 23.44
CA GLY A 19 -14.46 1.19 23.56
C GLY A 19 -15.47 0.25 22.88
N PRO A 20 -16.78 0.53 23.02
CA PRO A 20 -17.81 -0.26 22.33
C PRO A 20 -17.55 -0.35 20.82
N GLY A 21 -17.51 -1.57 20.29
CA GLY A 21 -17.29 -1.83 18.86
C GLY A 21 -15.83 -1.73 18.40
N VAL A 22 -14.87 -1.51 19.29
CA VAL A 22 -13.43 -1.51 18.99
C VAL A 22 -12.84 -2.86 19.44
N SER A 23 -12.02 -3.48 18.59
CA SER A 23 -11.27 -4.69 18.95
C SER A 23 -10.07 -4.34 19.81
N GLU A 24 -9.70 -5.21 20.76
CA GLU A 24 -8.45 -5.08 21.51
C GLU A 24 -7.24 -5.08 20.59
N PHE A 25 -7.25 -5.95 19.56
CA PHE A 25 -6.25 -5.99 18.53
C PHE A 25 -6.88 -6.01 17.13
N THR A 26 -6.28 -5.25 16.22
CA THR A 26 -6.61 -5.25 14.80
C THR A 26 -5.32 -5.40 14.00
N SER A 27 -5.35 -6.23 12.95
CA SER A 27 -4.30 -6.29 11.94
C SER A 27 -4.92 -6.18 10.56
N VAL A 28 -4.35 -5.36 9.69
CA VAL A 28 -4.76 -5.25 8.28
C VAL A 28 -3.55 -5.33 7.37
N GLY A 29 -3.65 -6.12 6.31
CA GLY A 29 -2.61 -6.27 5.30
C GLY A 29 -3.01 -5.62 3.98
N TYR A 30 -2.07 -4.92 3.36
CA TYR A 30 -2.21 -4.25 2.08
C TYR A 30 -1.14 -4.72 1.12
N VAL A 31 -1.54 -4.94 -0.14
CA VAL A 31 -0.61 -4.88 -1.27
C VAL A 31 -0.90 -3.58 -2.00
N ASP A 32 0.09 -2.68 -2.01
CA ASP A 32 -0.06 -1.29 -2.40
C ASP A 32 -1.20 -0.57 -1.66
N ASP A 33 -2.27 -0.24 -2.37
CA ASP A 33 -3.45 0.47 -1.88
C ASP A 33 -4.66 -0.48 -1.72
N VAL A 34 -4.45 -1.79 -1.88
CA VAL A 34 -5.50 -2.82 -1.83
C VAL A 34 -5.37 -3.64 -0.56
N GLN A 35 -6.35 -3.49 0.34
CA GLN A 35 -6.44 -4.33 1.53
C GLN A 35 -6.80 -5.76 1.14
N PHE A 36 -6.01 -6.75 1.56
CA PHE A 36 -6.26 -8.15 1.22
C PHE A 36 -6.62 -9.02 2.44
N VAL A 37 -6.20 -8.62 3.65
CA VAL A 37 -6.50 -9.36 4.88
C VAL A 37 -6.89 -8.41 6.01
N ARG A 38 -7.73 -8.91 6.90
CA ARG A 38 -8.05 -8.26 8.18
C ARG A 38 -8.21 -9.31 9.27
N PHE A 39 -7.74 -8.97 10.45
CA PHE A 39 -8.02 -9.68 11.69
C PHE A 39 -8.56 -8.67 12.69
N ASP A 40 -9.64 -9.05 13.38
CA ASP A 40 -10.23 -8.32 14.49
C ASP A 40 -10.43 -9.26 15.67
N GLY A 41 -10.02 -8.83 16.86
CA GLY A 41 -10.42 -9.48 18.09
C GLY A 41 -9.29 -9.54 19.11
N ASP A 42 -9.44 -10.48 20.03
CA ASP A 42 -8.41 -10.85 20.99
C ASP A 42 -7.54 -11.99 20.44
N GLY A 43 -6.46 -12.30 21.15
CA GLY A 43 -5.56 -13.41 20.80
C GLY A 43 -6.16 -14.81 20.98
N ARG A 44 -7.49 -14.97 21.11
CA ARG A 44 -8.18 -16.24 21.36
C ARG A 44 -9.26 -16.56 20.33
N ARG A 45 -10.05 -15.57 19.92
CA ARG A 45 -11.27 -15.77 19.12
C ARG A 45 -11.23 -15.14 17.74
N GLY A 46 -10.31 -14.22 17.48
CA GLY A 46 -10.17 -13.61 16.16
C GLY A 46 -9.77 -14.61 15.08
N ARG A 47 -10.09 -14.28 13.82
CA ARG A 47 -9.72 -15.05 12.63
C ARG A 47 -9.24 -14.10 11.53
N ALA A 48 -8.25 -14.54 10.75
CA ALA A 48 -7.85 -13.85 9.53
C ALA A 48 -8.95 -13.99 8.46
N GLU A 49 -9.41 -12.88 7.92
CA GLU A 49 -10.46 -12.82 6.90
C GLU A 49 -9.93 -12.22 5.59
N PRO A 50 -10.24 -12.84 4.44
CA PRO A 50 -9.95 -12.25 3.15
C PRO A 50 -10.77 -10.98 2.91
N ARG A 51 -10.14 -9.98 2.31
CA ARG A 51 -10.78 -8.72 1.89
C ARG A 51 -10.86 -8.56 0.37
N THR A 52 -10.25 -9.46 -0.38
CA THR A 52 -10.31 -9.48 -1.85
C THR A 52 -10.65 -10.87 -2.37
N PRO A 53 -11.30 -10.96 -3.56
CA PRO A 53 -11.52 -12.24 -4.23
C PRO A 53 -10.21 -12.97 -4.54
N TRP A 54 -9.17 -12.25 -4.99
CA TRP A 54 -7.94 -12.88 -5.46
C TRP A 54 -7.20 -13.66 -4.36
N ILE A 55 -7.18 -13.19 -3.10
CA ILE A 55 -6.54 -13.97 -2.03
C ILE A 55 -7.44 -15.14 -1.59
N ARG A 56 -8.75 -14.91 -1.51
CA ARG A 56 -9.72 -15.93 -1.10
C ARG A 56 -9.75 -17.12 -2.06
N ASP A 57 -9.66 -16.84 -3.35
CA ASP A 57 -9.87 -17.83 -4.39
C ASP A 57 -8.56 -18.57 -4.75
N ASN A 58 -7.39 -18.03 -4.37
CA ASN A 58 -6.08 -18.64 -4.62
C ASN A 58 -5.44 -19.29 -3.37
N GLU A 59 -5.81 -18.90 -2.16
CA GLU A 59 -5.26 -19.51 -0.93
C GLU A 59 -6.22 -20.48 -0.24
N GLY A 60 -5.64 -21.57 0.25
CA GLY A 60 -6.35 -22.67 0.90
C GLY A 60 -6.56 -22.46 2.40
N ARG A 61 -7.30 -23.40 3.01
CA ARG A 61 -7.57 -23.38 4.46
C ARG A 61 -6.31 -23.33 5.32
N GLU A 62 -5.25 -24.04 4.93
CA GLU A 62 -3.99 -24.08 5.67
C GLU A 62 -3.36 -22.70 5.83
N TYR A 63 -3.33 -21.90 4.75
CA TYR A 63 -2.86 -20.52 4.78
C TYR A 63 -3.68 -19.68 5.77
N TRP A 64 -5.01 -19.75 5.71
CA TRP A 64 -5.87 -18.96 6.61
C TRP A 64 -5.78 -19.38 8.07
N ASP A 65 -5.61 -20.67 8.33
CA ASP A 65 -5.42 -21.19 9.69
C ASP A 65 -4.04 -20.74 10.22
N GLN A 66 -2.99 -20.72 9.38
CA GLN A 66 -1.68 -20.17 9.73
C GLN A 66 -1.72 -18.65 10.00
N GLU A 67 -2.27 -17.85 9.08
CA GLU A 67 -2.44 -16.40 9.25
C GLU A 67 -3.22 -16.05 10.53
N THR A 68 -4.25 -16.84 10.84
CA THR A 68 -5.03 -16.67 12.07
C THR A 68 -4.17 -16.87 13.31
N GLU A 69 -3.34 -17.92 13.36
CA GLU A 69 -2.48 -18.17 14.51
C GLU A 69 -1.41 -17.09 14.68
N ILE A 70 -0.85 -16.56 13.57
CA ILE A 70 0.10 -15.44 13.63
C ILE A 70 -0.55 -14.20 14.23
N PHE A 71 -1.74 -13.82 13.77
CA PHE A 71 -2.41 -12.63 14.31
C PHE A 71 -2.84 -12.83 15.76
N ARG A 72 -3.17 -14.06 16.18
CA ARG A 72 -3.43 -14.38 17.59
C ARG A 72 -2.17 -14.24 18.45
N SER A 73 -1.04 -14.77 17.99
CA SER A 73 0.25 -14.55 18.67
C SER A 73 0.62 -13.07 18.68
N GLY A 74 0.39 -12.35 17.60
CA GLY A 74 0.57 -10.89 17.50
C GLY A 74 -0.27 -10.14 18.54
N ALA A 75 -1.56 -10.46 18.66
CA ALA A 75 -2.44 -9.86 19.66
C ALA A 75 -1.91 -10.07 21.09
N GLN A 76 -1.44 -11.28 21.43
CA GLN A 76 -0.88 -11.56 22.75
C GLN A 76 0.40 -10.76 23.02
N ASN A 77 1.28 -10.62 22.03
CA ASN A 77 2.51 -9.86 22.17
C ASN A 77 2.26 -8.35 22.24
N PHE A 78 1.28 -7.82 21.51
CA PHE A 78 0.85 -6.42 21.66
C PHE A 78 0.25 -6.17 23.04
N HIS A 79 -0.52 -7.12 23.59
CA HIS A 79 -1.08 -7.00 24.94
C HIS A 79 0.03 -6.90 26.00
N VAL A 80 1.00 -7.83 25.99
CA VAL A 80 2.14 -7.83 26.93
C VAL A 80 3.04 -6.62 26.70
N GLY A 81 3.33 -6.29 25.43
CA GLY A 81 4.13 -5.12 25.06
C GLY A 81 3.51 -3.82 25.56
N LEU A 82 2.19 -3.67 25.43
CA LEU A 82 1.45 -2.50 25.90
C LEU A 82 1.56 -2.34 27.43
N GLN A 83 1.41 -3.42 28.20
CA GLN A 83 1.59 -3.40 29.66
C GLN A 83 3.02 -2.99 30.06
N ASN A 84 4.03 -3.55 29.37
CA ASN A 84 5.43 -3.19 29.62
C ASN A 84 5.71 -1.71 29.32
N ILE A 85 5.20 -1.21 28.19
CA ILE A 85 5.39 0.17 27.77
C ILE A 85 4.73 1.13 28.77
N MET A 86 3.49 0.86 29.20
CA MET A 86 2.83 1.64 30.25
C MET A 86 3.66 1.70 31.54
N GLY A 87 4.30 0.58 31.91
CA GLY A 87 5.25 0.53 33.03
C GLY A 87 6.47 1.43 32.83
N TYR A 88 7.09 1.43 31.65
CA TYR A 88 8.24 2.29 31.35
C TYR A 88 7.92 3.78 31.45
N TYR A 89 6.68 4.17 31.14
CA TYR A 89 6.21 5.55 31.25
C TYR A 89 5.52 5.85 32.60
N ASN A 90 5.46 4.90 33.54
CA ASN A 90 4.75 5.02 34.82
C ASN A 90 3.29 5.49 34.66
N GLN A 91 2.60 4.95 33.68
CA GLN A 91 1.23 5.35 33.33
C GLN A 91 0.18 4.50 34.05
N SER A 92 -0.97 5.13 34.34
CA SER A 92 -2.11 4.47 34.99
C SER A 92 -2.91 3.63 34.00
N GLU A 93 -3.43 2.50 34.47
CA GLU A 93 -4.36 1.68 33.69
C GLU A 93 -5.71 2.37 33.45
N GLU A 94 -6.03 3.47 34.14
CA GLU A 94 -7.32 4.15 34.00
C GLU A 94 -7.56 4.75 32.61
N ARG A 95 -6.47 5.14 31.92
CA ARG A 95 -6.52 5.71 30.57
C ARG A 95 -6.32 4.62 29.53
N SER A 96 -6.92 4.81 28.36
CA SER A 96 -6.67 3.95 27.21
C SER A 96 -5.39 4.36 26.53
N HIS A 97 -4.50 3.39 26.35
CA HIS A 97 -3.25 3.47 25.62
C HIS A 97 -3.28 2.60 24.36
N THR A 98 -2.47 2.97 23.37
CA THR A 98 -2.41 2.31 22.06
C THR A 98 -0.98 2.00 21.64
N VAL A 99 -0.75 0.82 21.07
CA VAL A 99 0.48 0.47 20.37
C VAL A 99 0.13 0.19 18.92
N GLN A 100 0.88 0.76 18.00
CA GLN A 100 0.71 0.58 16.57
C GLN A 100 1.98 -0.02 15.98
N GLY A 101 1.85 -0.93 15.01
CA GLY A 101 2.99 -1.51 14.30
C GLY A 101 2.81 -1.40 12.79
N LEU A 102 3.86 -0.99 12.09
CA LEU A 102 3.96 -0.99 10.64
C LEU A 102 5.15 -1.84 10.23
N TYR A 103 4.90 -2.91 9.48
CA TYR A 103 5.96 -3.75 8.97
C TYR A 103 5.67 -4.31 7.58
N GLY A 104 6.73 -4.62 6.83
CA GLY A 104 6.60 -5.08 5.47
C GLY A 104 7.77 -4.70 4.57
N CYS A 105 7.60 -4.90 3.28
CA CYS A 105 8.67 -4.83 2.30
C CYS A 105 8.19 -4.27 0.96
N GLN A 106 9.15 -3.92 0.11
CA GLN A 106 8.89 -3.39 -1.23
C GLN A 106 9.59 -4.24 -2.29
N LEU A 107 9.03 -4.25 -3.50
CA LEU A 107 9.69 -4.62 -4.73
C LEU A 107 9.94 -3.36 -5.55
N ARG A 108 11.14 -3.23 -6.11
CA ARG A 108 11.43 -2.22 -7.11
C ARG A 108 10.78 -2.58 -8.45
N GLU A 109 10.82 -1.62 -9.35
CA GLU A 109 10.32 -1.73 -10.73
C GLU A 109 10.83 -2.95 -11.49
N ASP A 110 12.07 -3.35 -11.24
CA ASP A 110 12.74 -4.51 -11.83
C ASP A 110 12.48 -5.83 -11.07
N ASN A 111 11.50 -5.85 -10.17
CA ASN A 111 11.14 -6.98 -9.30
C ASN A 111 12.25 -7.40 -8.31
N THR A 112 13.24 -6.53 -8.08
CA THR A 112 14.26 -6.74 -7.04
C THR A 112 13.79 -6.28 -5.66
N PRO A 113 14.29 -6.88 -4.55
CA PRO A 113 13.91 -6.48 -3.20
C PRO A 113 14.28 -5.02 -2.90
N GLY A 114 13.28 -4.22 -2.53
CA GLY A 114 13.39 -2.81 -2.15
C GLY A 114 13.64 -2.59 -0.66
N GLU A 115 13.04 -1.53 -0.13
CA GLU A 115 13.09 -1.21 1.30
C GLU A 115 12.26 -2.21 2.13
N GLY A 116 12.71 -2.48 3.36
CA GLY A 116 11.96 -3.21 4.36
C GLY A 116 11.80 -2.34 5.60
N PHE A 117 10.61 -2.33 6.19
CA PHE A 117 10.26 -1.48 7.33
C PHE A 117 9.72 -2.32 8.49
N MET A 118 10.07 -1.93 9.70
CA MET A 118 9.60 -2.50 10.96
C MET A 118 9.64 -1.38 12.01
N GLN A 119 8.47 -0.82 12.32
CA GLN A 119 8.34 0.37 13.16
C GLN A 119 7.13 0.25 14.07
N PHE A 120 7.26 0.79 15.28
CA PHE A 120 6.20 0.82 16.27
C PHE A 120 5.97 2.24 16.77
N GLY A 121 4.71 2.55 17.03
CA GLY A 121 4.26 3.79 17.67
C GLY A 121 3.50 3.51 18.96
N TYR A 122 3.52 4.48 19.87
CA TYR A 122 2.82 4.43 21.15
C TYR A 122 2.04 5.73 21.36
N ASP A 123 0.74 5.62 21.66
CA ASP A 123 -0.18 6.76 21.84
C ASP A 123 -0.12 7.80 20.70
N GLY A 124 -0.02 7.30 19.46
CA GLY A 124 0.02 8.11 18.23
C GLY A 124 1.35 8.81 17.97
N ARG A 125 2.42 8.45 18.69
CA ARG A 125 3.78 8.97 18.49
C ARG A 125 4.73 7.84 18.10
N ASP A 126 5.80 8.18 17.40
CA ASP A 126 6.89 7.23 17.13
C ASP A 126 7.44 6.68 18.45
N TYR A 127 7.80 5.39 18.46
CA TYR A 127 8.34 4.71 19.64
C TYR A 127 9.70 4.08 19.34
N ILE A 128 9.75 3.11 18.42
CA ILE A 128 10.99 2.41 18.05
C ILE A 128 10.93 1.92 16.59
N ALA A 129 12.05 2.01 15.87
CA ALA A 129 12.19 1.58 14.48
C ALA A 129 13.49 0.81 14.25
N LEU A 130 13.43 -0.25 13.44
CA LEU A 130 14.60 -1.02 13.04
C LEU A 130 15.35 -0.31 11.92
N ASP A 131 16.64 -0.05 12.13
CA ASP A 131 17.57 0.18 11.03
C ASP A 131 18.08 -1.18 10.54
N LYS A 132 17.53 -1.65 9.42
CA LYS A 132 17.85 -2.94 8.81
C LYS A 132 19.31 -3.02 8.32
N ALA A 133 19.95 -1.89 8.01
CA ALA A 133 21.31 -1.87 7.49
C ALA A 133 22.34 -2.05 8.62
N THR A 134 22.08 -1.44 9.77
CA THR A 134 22.97 -1.52 10.94
C THR A 134 22.55 -2.56 11.97
N LEU A 135 21.37 -3.18 11.80
CA LEU A 135 20.74 -4.06 12.78
C LEU A 135 20.57 -3.41 14.16
N SER A 136 20.39 -2.09 14.17
CA SER A 136 20.23 -1.30 15.38
C SER A 136 18.82 -0.70 15.47
N TRP A 137 18.49 -0.19 16.66
CA TRP A 137 17.17 0.41 16.91
C TRP A 137 17.28 1.92 17.13
N THR A 138 16.49 2.67 16.37
CA THR A 138 16.23 4.09 16.63
C THR A 138 15.02 4.22 17.53
N VAL A 139 15.16 4.98 18.61
CA VAL A 139 14.11 5.21 19.61
C VAL A 139 13.68 6.67 19.60
N ALA A 140 12.41 6.93 19.88
CA ALA A 140 11.87 8.29 19.91
C ALA A 140 12.13 9.04 21.23
N ASP A 141 12.17 8.32 22.35
CA ASP A 141 12.33 8.93 23.68
C ASP A 141 13.01 7.99 24.70
N ALA A 142 13.10 8.46 25.96
CA ALA A 142 13.73 7.73 27.05
C ALA A 142 12.96 6.47 27.50
N GLY A 143 11.63 6.45 27.38
CA GLY A 143 10.83 5.27 27.73
C GLY A 143 11.10 4.12 26.76
N ALA A 144 11.29 4.43 25.48
CA ALA A 144 11.64 3.48 24.43
C ALA A 144 13.04 2.86 24.57
N LEU A 145 13.96 3.50 25.31
CA LEU A 145 15.30 2.93 25.58
C LEU A 145 15.23 1.58 26.30
N ASN A 146 14.22 1.36 27.16
CA ASN A 146 14.06 0.09 27.85
C ASN A 146 13.80 -1.07 26.86
N THR A 147 12.96 -0.83 25.86
CA THR A 147 12.71 -1.82 24.80
C THR A 147 13.95 -2.05 23.95
N LYS A 148 14.63 -0.97 23.54
CA LYS A 148 15.90 -1.07 22.82
C LYS A 148 16.92 -1.93 23.57
N SER A 149 17.18 -1.63 24.84
CA SER A 149 18.14 -2.39 25.64
C SER A 149 17.77 -3.86 25.77
N LYS A 150 16.47 -4.19 25.93
CA LYS A 150 16.02 -5.59 25.96
C LYS A 150 16.23 -6.29 24.62
N TRP A 151 15.85 -5.65 23.52
CA TRP A 151 15.92 -6.25 22.19
C TRP A 151 17.37 -6.40 21.68
N GLU A 152 18.25 -5.47 22.02
CA GLU A 152 19.68 -5.56 21.73
C GLU A 152 20.39 -6.59 22.62
N ALA A 153 19.95 -6.76 23.87
CA ALA A 153 20.50 -7.77 24.77
C ALA A 153 20.13 -9.22 24.37
N ASP A 154 18.95 -9.44 23.79
CA ASP A 154 18.58 -10.73 23.18
C ASP A 154 19.50 -11.06 21.99
N GLY A 155 19.87 -10.04 21.21
CA GLY A 155 20.78 -10.16 20.07
C GLY A 155 20.16 -10.82 18.83
N THR A 156 19.06 -11.57 18.95
CA THR A 156 18.47 -12.30 17.82
C THR A 156 17.28 -11.59 17.17
N ILE A 157 16.67 -10.61 17.87
CA ILE A 157 15.43 -9.94 17.41
C ILE A 157 15.64 -9.19 16.08
N ALA A 158 16.71 -8.40 15.98
CA ALA A 158 16.99 -7.61 14.77
C ALA A 158 17.28 -8.51 13.55
N GLU A 159 18.06 -9.58 13.75
CA GLU A 159 18.38 -10.56 12.69
C GLU A 159 17.15 -11.28 12.18
N ARG A 160 16.26 -11.69 13.10
CA ARG A 160 14.99 -12.33 12.79
C ARG A 160 14.09 -11.45 11.94
N TYR A 161 13.93 -10.18 12.31
CA TYR A 161 13.15 -9.24 11.52
C TYR A 161 13.80 -8.96 10.16
N LYS A 162 15.13 -8.82 10.09
CA LYS A 162 15.83 -8.67 8.81
C LYS A 162 15.57 -9.86 7.88
N ALA A 163 15.68 -11.09 8.37
CA ALA A 163 15.42 -12.30 7.59
C ALA A 163 13.99 -12.31 7.02
N TYR A 164 12.98 -12.04 7.85
CA TYR A 164 11.60 -11.92 7.38
C TYR A 164 11.44 -10.83 6.29
N LEU A 165 12.04 -9.66 6.50
CA LEU A 165 11.89 -8.52 5.58
C LEU A 165 12.61 -8.72 4.24
N GLU A 166 13.69 -9.52 4.20
CA GLU A 166 14.49 -9.77 2.99
C GLU A 166 14.04 -10.99 2.22
N ASP A 167 13.51 -12.00 2.91
CA ASP A 167 13.14 -13.28 2.30
C ASP A 167 11.61 -13.45 2.27
N GLU A 168 11.00 -13.84 3.39
CA GLU A 168 9.59 -14.25 3.46
C GLU A 168 8.63 -13.17 2.95
N CYS A 169 8.80 -11.93 3.39
CA CYS A 169 7.96 -10.82 2.96
C CYS A 169 8.02 -10.62 1.44
N ILE A 170 9.22 -10.71 0.87
CA ILE A 170 9.45 -10.53 -0.56
C ILE A 170 8.84 -11.69 -1.36
N GLU A 171 9.00 -12.93 -0.88
CA GLU A 171 8.39 -14.11 -1.50
C GLU A 171 6.85 -14.01 -1.51
N TRP A 172 6.26 -13.64 -0.38
CA TRP A 172 4.82 -13.42 -0.26
C TRP A 172 4.33 -12.27 -1.14
N LEU A 173 5.04 -11.15 -1.18
CA LEU A 173 4.68 -10.04 -2.06
C LEU A 173 4.69 -10.47 -3.53
N ARG A 174 5.70 -11.22 -3.99
CA ARG A 174 5.72 -11.78 -5.36
C ARG A 174 4.55 -12.71 -5.62
N ARG A 175 4.22 -13.58 -4.66
CA ARG A 175 3.09 -14.51 -4.75
C ARG A 175 1.75 -13.77 -4.84
N TYR A 176 1.52 -12.78 -3.98
CA TYR A 176 0.30 -11.96 -4.00
C TYR A 176 0.17 -11.14 -5.28
N MET A 177 1.28 -10.60 -5.81
CA MET A 177 1.29 -9.96 -7.13
C MET A 177 0.86 -10.93 -8.24
N GLY A 178 1.29 -12.19 -8.16
CA GLY A 178 0.86 -13.25 -9.06
C GLY A 178 -0.65 -13.56 -8.99
N PHE A 179 -1.25 -13.50 -7.80
CA PHE A 179 -2.69 -13.72 -7.62
C PHE A 179 -3.54 -12.53 -8.02
N GLY A 180 -3.15 -11.34 -7.58
CA GLY A 180 -3.92 -10.12 -7.79
C GLY A 180 -3.95 -9.68 -9.24
N GLY A 181 -2.90 -10.01 -10.02
CA GLY A 181 -2.85 -9.80 -11.47
C GLY A 181 -3.38 -8.42 -11.87
N PRO A 182 -4.40 -8.34 -12.75
CA PRO A 182 -4.99 -7.07 -13.18
C PRO A 182 -5.50 -6.17 -12.05
N CYS A 183 -5.92 -6.73 -10.90
CA CYS A 183 -6.42 -5.94 -9.78
C CYS A 183 -5.32 -5.08 -9.14
N LEU A 184 -4.08 -5.60 -9.07
CA LEU A 184 -2.95 -4.91 -8.45
C LEU A 184 -2.15 -4.09 -9.47
N THR A 185 -2.18 -4.48 -10.75
CA THR A 185 -1.47 -3.78 -11.83
C THR A 185 -2.35 -2.81 -12.61
N ARG A 186 -3.62 -2.59 -12.22
CA ARG A 186 -4.47 -1.59 -12.87
C ARG A 186 -3.97 -0.17 -12.58
N ALA A 187 -4.17 0.70 -13.54
CA ALA A 187 -4.03 2.13 -13.39
C ALA A 187 -5.28 2.81 -13.97
N ASP A 188 -6.23 3.13 -13.10
CA ASP A 188 -7.50 3.75 -13.49
C ASP A 188 -7.30 5.27 -13.56
N PRO A 189 -7.48 5.92 -14.74
CA PRO A 189 -7.19 7.33 -14.90
C PRO A 189 -8.23 8.22 -14.18
N PRO A 190 -7.82 9.39 -13.65
CA PRO A 190 -8.73 10.33 -13.01
C PRO A 190 -9.71 10.96 -13.99
N LYS A 191 -10.96 11.07 -13.56
CA LYS A 191 -11.93 12.01 -14.13
C LYS A 191 -11.70 13.37 -13.49
N VAL A 192 -11.32 14.36 -14.29
CA VAL A 192 -10.93 15.69 -13.81
C VAL A 192 -11.91 16.76 -14.27
N ASP A 193 -12.34 17.61 -13.34
CA ASP A 193 -13.09 18.83 -13.65
C ASP A 193 -12.61 20.03 -12.81
N VAL A 194 -12.97 21.24 -13.25
CA VAL A 194 -12.69 22.47 -12.53
C VAL A 194 -14.01 23.20 -12.28
N ILE A 195 -14.33 23.42 -11.01
CA ILE A 195 -15.52 24.15 -10.58
C ILE A 195 -15.13 25.51 -9.99
N ARG A 196 -16.04 26.49 -10.14
CA ARG A 196 -15.87 27.86 -9.64
C ARG A 196 -16.81 28.08 -8.45
N HIS A 197 -16.24 28.53 -7.34
CA HIS A 197 -16.99 29.00 -6.17
C HIS A 197 -16.80 30.51 -6.02
N PRO A 198 -17.87 31.28 -5.75
CA PRO A 198 -17.73 32.69 -5.38
C PRO A 198 -16.90 32.84 -4.11
N GLY A 199 -15.98 33.81 -4.08
CA GLY A 199 -15.30 34.20 -2.84
C GLY A 199 -16.24 34.97 -1.90
N PRO A 200 -15.90 35.07 -0.61
CA PRO A 200 -16.72 35.73 0.41
C PRO A 200 -16.98 37.22 0.12
N ASP A 201 -16.00 37.91 -0.45
CA ASP A 201 -16.05 39.37 -0.69
C ASP A 201 -16.42 39.75 -2.14
N GLY A 202 -16.64 38.77 -3.02
CA GLY A 202 -17.07 38.97 -4.41
C GLY A 202 -16.00 39.48 -5.41
N GLU A 203 -14.85 39.93 -4.91
CA GLU A 203 -13.67 40.35 -5.67
C GLU A 203 -12.89 39.15 -6.25
N ASP A 204 -12.71 38.10 -5.44
CA ASP A 204 -12.03 36.87 -5.82
C ASP A 204 -12.99 35.70 -5.99
N VAL A 205 -12.53 34.68 -6.71
CA VAL A 205 -13.23 33.40 -6.88
C VAL A 205 -12.30 32.25 -6.56
N SER A 206 -12.83 31.18 -5.99
CA SER A 206 -12.06 29.95 -5.77
C SER A 206 -12.29 29.00 -6.94
N LEU A 207 -11.21 28.67 -7.65
CA LEU A 207 -11.20 27.58 -8.63
C LEU A 207 -10.76 26.29 -7.94
N ARG A 208 -11.60 25.26 -8.01
CA ARG A 208 -11.31 23.94 -7.44
C ARG A 208 -11.22 22.90 -8.55
N CYS A 209 -10.02 22.35 -8.72
CA CYS A 209 -9.76 21.22 -9.60
C CYS A 209 -9.94 19.93 -8.84
N ARG A 210 -10.83 19.05 -9.31
CA ARG A 210 -11.19 17.80 -8.63
C ARG A 210 -10.83 16.62 -9.53
N ALA A 211 -10.22 15.60 -8.94
CA ALA A 211 -9.99 14.31 -9.58
C ALA A 211 -10.78 13.23 -8.84
N PHE A 212 -11.43 12.34 -9.60
CA PHE A 212 -12.26 11.26 -9.09
C PHE A 212 -11.97 9.94 -9.78
N GLY A 213 -12.19 8.83 -9.05
CA GLY A 213 -12.24 7.49 -9.62
C GLY A 213 -10.90 6.99 -10.14
N PHE A 214 -9.79 7.47 -9.56
CA PHE A 214 -8.44 7.07 -9.96
C PHE A 214 -7.84 6.03 -9.01
N TYR A 215 -6.94 5.21 -9.56
CA TYR A 215 -6.12 4.26 -8.82
C TYR A 215 -4.77 4.09 -9.55
N PRO A 216 -3.60 4.09 -8.87
CA PRO A 216 -3.38 4.11 -7.42
C PRO A 216 -3.64 5.48 -6.79
N ALA A 217 -3.45 5.58 -5.47
CA ALA A 217 -3.71 6.79 -4.69
C ALA A 217 -2.76 7.96 -5.01
N ASP A 218 -1.55 7.67 -5.50
CA ASP A 218 -0.57 8.71 -5.85
C ASP A 218 -1.05 9.51 -7.07
N ILE A 219 -1.18 10.83 -6.89
CA ILE A 219 -1.66 11.76 -7.90
C ILE A 219 -1.06 13.13 -7.63
N LYS A 220 -0.62 13.83 -8.67
CA LYS A 220 -0.03 15.17 -8.54
C LYS A 220 -0.93 16.21 -9.17
N PHE A 221 -1.05 17.32 -8.48
CA PHE A 221 -1.76 18.51 -8.94
C PHE A 221 -0.77 19.66 -9.06
N MET A 222 -0.89 20.41 -10.14
CA MET A 222 -0.23 21.70 -10.33
C MET A 222 -1.23 22.72 -10.84
N TRP A 223 -1.05 23.98 -10.44
CA TRP A 223 -1.77 25.10 -11.02
C TRP A 223 -0.81 25.95 -11.85
N ARG A 224 -1.22 26.32 -13.05
CA ARG A 224 -0.48 27.25 -13.89
C ARG A 224 -1.29 28.48 -14.24
N ARG A 225 -0.66 29.64 -14.22
CA ARG A 225 -1.21 30.91 -14.71
C ARG A 225 -0.40 31.35 -15.92
N GLU A 226 -1.02 31.42 -17.09
CA GLU A 226 -0.36 31.87 -18.35
C GLU A 226 0.96 31.13 -18.68
N GLY A 227 1.14 29.91 -18.15
CA GLY A 227 2.32 29.07 -18.34
C GLY A 227 3.23 28.95 -17.12
N GLU A 228 3.14 29.88 -16.17
CA GLU A 228 3.92 29.90 -14.93
C GLU A 228 3.31 29.00 -13.85
N ASP A 229 4.14 28.31 -13.09
CA ASP A 229 3.71 27.45 -11.97
C ASP A 229 3.36 28.30 -10.74
N VAL A 230 2.12 28.18 -10.26
CA VAL A 230 1.58 28.86 -9.08
C VAL A 230 1.14 27.87 -8.00
N SER A 231 1.64 26.63 -8.04
CA SER A 231 1.20 25.55 -7.14
C SER A 231 1.48 25.82 -5.66
N LEU A 232 2.39 26.74 -5.32
CA LEU A 232 2.63 27.18 -3.93
C LEU A 232 1.41 27.93 -3.31
N GLN A 233 0.50 28.43 -4.14
CA GLN A 233 -0.68 29.18 -3.71
C GLN A 233 -1.91 28.28 -3.55
N MET A 234 -1.79 26.98 -3.83
CA MET A 234 -2.93 26.08 -3.82
C MET A 234 -3.23 25.53 -2.44
N GLU A 235 -4.52 25.43 -2.12
CA GLU A 235 -5.02 24.63 -1.01
C GLU A 235 -5.25 23.20 -1.53
N LEU A 236 -4.39 22.26 -1.10
CA LEU A 236 -4.46 20.86 -1.49
C LEU A 236 -5.02 20.02 -0.33
N VAL A 237 -6.04 19.20 -0.60
CA VAL A 237 -6.51 18.24 0.40
C VAL A 237 -5.80 16.90 0.29
N ASP A 238 -5.77 16.15 1.39
CA ASP A 238 -5.32 14.76 1.38
C ASP A 238 -6.16 13.90 0.43
N THR A 239 -5.50 12.91 -0.17
CA THR A 239 -6.17 11.92 -1.02
C THR A 239 -7.09 11.07 -0.17
N ARG A 240 -8.33 10.84 -0.63
CA ARG A 240 -9.36 10.15 0.15
C ARG A 240 -9.88 8.93 -0.60
N PRO A 241 -10.16 7.81 0.08
CA PRO A 241 -10.83 6.68 -0.55
C PRO A 241 -12.28 7.03 -0.90
N SER A 242 -12.76 6.51 -2.03
CA SER A 242 -14.15 6.68 -2.49
C SER A 242 -15.08 5.54 -2.04
N GLY A 243 -14.52 4.46 -1.48
CA GLY A 243 -15.26 3.30 -0.98
C GLY A 243 -15.44 2.15 -1.99
N ASP A 244 -15.12 2.38 -3.26
CA ASP A 244 -15.15 1.42 -4.37
C ASP A 244 -13.75 0.88 -4.74
N GLY A 245 -12.74 1.18 -3.92
CA GLY A 245 -11.33 0.89 -4.18
C GLY A 245 -10.60 1.94 -5.02
N ASN A 246 -11.25 3.04 -5.39
CA ASN A 246 -10.63 4.20 -6.03
C ASN A 246 -10.50 5.40 -5.08
N PHE A 247 -9.85 6.45 -5.57
CA PHE A 247 -9.52 7.64 -4.80
C PHE A 247 -10.13 8.92 -5.40
N GLN A 248 -10.17 9.95 -4.56
CA GLN A 248 -10.54 11.31 -4.92
C GLN A 248 -9.62 12.32 -4.22
N LYS A 249 -9.34 13.44 -4.90
CA LYS A 249 -8.52 14.54 -4.38
C LYS A 249 -8.89 15.84 -5.10
N TRP A 250 -8.67 16.99 -4.46
CA TRP A 250 -8.84 18.28 -5.12
C TRP A 250 -7.81 19.30 -4.66
N ALA A 251 -7.54 20.25 -5.55
CA ALA A 251 -6.68 21.41 -5.31
C ALA A 251 -7.44 22.68 -5.64
N SER A 252 -7.44 23.66 -4.73
CA SER A 252 -8.14 24.93 -4.92
C SER A 252 -7.15 26.09 -4.99
N VAL A 253 -7.44 27.12 -5.78
CA VAL A 253 -6.67 28.37 -5.83
C VAL A 253 -7.64 29.55 -5.83
N SER A 254 -7.30 30.61 -5.09
CA SER A 254 -8.02 31.89 -5.14
C SER A 254 -7.50 32.69 -6.31
N VAL A 255 -8.40 33.16 -7.17
CA VAL A 255 -8.06 33.91 -8.38
C VAL A 255 -8.89 35.19 -8.49
N PRO A 256 -8.34 36.26 -9.07
CA PRO A 256 -9.11 37.46 -9.34
C PRO A 256 -10.27 37.17 -10.29
N ARG A 257 -11.43 37.76 -10.02
CA ARG A 257 -12.59 37.61 -10.89
C ARG A 257 -12.30 38.16 -12.28
N GLY A 258 -12.66 37.41 -13.32
CA GLY A 258 -12.37 37.74 -14.72
C GLY A 258 -11.05 37.15 -15.24
N GLU A 259 -10.19 36.64 -14.35
CA GLU A 259 -8.93 35.98 -14.72
C GLU A 259 -9.03 34.45 -14.76
N GLU A 260 -10.21 33.85 -14.54
CA GLU A 260 -10.35 32.40 -14.35
C GLU A 260 -9.77 31.57 -15.51
N LEU A 261 -9.91 32.05 -16.75
CA LEU A 261 -9.43 31.36 -17.96
C LEU A 261 -7.91 31.40 -18.16
N LYS A 262 -7.20 32.25 -17.38
CA LYS A 262 -5.73 32.30 -17.34
C LYS A 262 -5.15 31.13 -16.54
N TYR A 263 -5.96 30.51 -15.68
CA TYR A 263 -5.54 29.42 -14.81
C TYR A 263 -5.85 28.05 -15.43
N VAL A 264 -4.88 27.14 -15.33
CA VAL A 264 -4.96 25.76 -15.82
C VAL A 264 -4.57 24.83 -14.68
N CYS A 265 -5.43 23.87 -14.37
CA CYS A 265 -5.07 22.74 -13.53
C CYS A 265 -4.36 21.68 -14.36
N VAL A 266 -3.19 21.23 -13.92
CA VAL A 266 -2.46 20.10 -14.51
C VAL A 266 -2.49 18.94 -13.54
N VAL A 267 -2.97 17.79 -14.00
CA VAL A 267 -3.05 16.55 -13.21
C VAL A 267 -2.15 15.49 -13.83
N GLU A 268 -1.27 14.93 -13.01
CA GLU A 268 -0.41 13.79 -13.38
C GLU A 268 -0.80 12.57 -12.56
N HIS A 269 -0.94 11.44 -13.25
CA HIS A 269 -1.33 10.16 -12.65
C HIS A 269 -0.84 9.03 -13.55
N GLU A 270 -0.48 7.89 -12.98
CA GLU A 270 0.06 6.72 -13.70
C GLU A 270 -0.91 6.19 -14.77
N GLY A 271 -2.22 6.28 -14.53
CA GLY A 271 -3.26 5.89 -15.48
C GLY A 271 -3.38 6.80 -16.70
N LEU A 272 -2.70 7.94 -16.71
CA LEU A 272 -2.71 8.89 -17.82
C LEU A 272 -1.47 8.70 -18.71
N ALA A 273 -1.70 8.58 -20.02
CA ALA A 273 -0.60 8.56 -21.00
C ALA A 273 0.21 9.87 -21.03
N GLN A 274 -0.44 10.99 -20.68
CA GLN A 274 0.16 12.31 -20.57
C GLN A 274 -0.62 13.16 -19.55
N PRO A 275 0.02 14.16 -18.91
CA PRO A 275 -0.67 15.04 -17.98
C PRO A 275 -1.93 15.68 -18.58
N LEU A 276 -3.02 15.71 -17.80
CA LEU A 276 -4.25 16.38 -18.18
C LEU A 276 -4.20 17.85 -17.82
N ALA A 277 -4.51 18.73 -18.78
CA ALA A 277 -4.63 20.16 -18.56
C ALA A 277 -6.10 20.57 -18.68
N VAL A 278 -6.67 21.11 -17.60
CA VAL A 278 -8.11 21.42 -17.51
C VAL A 278 -8.29 22.87 -17.05
N LYS A 279 -9.14 23.61 -17.78
CA LYS A 279 -9.56 24.97 -17.43
C LYS A 279 -10.98 24.96 -16.89
N TRP A 280 -11.34 25.98 -16.13
CA TRP A 280 -12.73 26.21 -15.77
C TRP A 280 -13.58 26.45 -17.02
N GLY A 281 -14.73 25.80 -17.12
CA GLY A 281 -15.67 25.93 -18.25
C GLY A 281 -15.27 25.16 -19.52
N GLU A 282 -14.13 24.47 -19.53
CA GLU A 282 -13.71 23.57 -20.61
C GLU A 282 -13.62 22.13 -20.11
N GLY A 283 -13.98 21.16 -20.96
CA GLY A 283 -13.72 19.73 -20.69
C GLY A 283 -12.22 19.41 -20.72
N PRO A 284 -11.79 18.26 -20.18
CA PRO A 284 -10.38 17.88 -20.14
C PRO A 284 -9.79 17.79 -21.54
N LYS A 285 -8.71 18.54 -21.82
CA LYS A 285 -7.95 18.47 -23.07
C LYS A 285 -6.67 17.67 -22.82
N SER A 286 -6.54 16.54 -23.51
CA SER A 286 -5.27 15.80 -23.56
C SER A 286 -4.29 16.58 -24.45
N ARG A 287 -3.08 16.88 -23.95
CA ARG A 287 -2.07 17.69 -24.66
C ARG A 287 -1.37 16.89 -25.77
N GLY A 288 -2.10 16.48 -26.82
CA GLY A 288 -1.57 15.70 -27.94
C GLY A 288 -0.98 16.57 -29.05
N VAL A 289 0.27 16.26 -29.45
CA VAL A 289 0.79 16.55 -30.79
C VAL A 289 -0.04 15.73 -31.78
N GLN A 290 -0.54 16.37 -32.83
CA GLN A 290 -1.33 15.75 -33.88
C GLN A 290 -0.50 14.65 -34.59
N ALA A 291 -0.96 13.41 -34.54
CA ALA A 291 -0.50 12.36 -35.45
C ALA A 291 -1.42 12.38 -36.69
N GLU A 292 -0.88 12.79 -37.84
CA GLU A 292 -1.55 12.66 -39.12
C GLU A 292 -1.78 11.18 -39.46
N ALA A 293 -3.01 10.87 -39.88
CA ALA A 293 -3.40 9.53 -40.32
C ALA A 293 -2.76 9.19 -41.67
N GLY A 294 -1.82 8.24 -41.66
CA GLY A 294 -1.27 7.61 -42.87
C GLY A 294 -1.82 6.20 -43.08
N VAL A 295 -2.65 6.06 -44.12
CA VAL A 295 -3.04 4.92 -44.98
C VAL A 295 -2.74 3.47 -44.49
N PRO A 296 -3.71 2.52 -44.53
CA PRO A 296 -3.47 1.14 -44.14
C PRO A 296 -2.71 0.36 -45.21
N ALA A 297 -1.64 -0.35 -44.79
CA ALA A 297 -0.95 -1.34 -45.60
C ALA A 297 -1.73 -2.66 -45.64
N VAL A 298 -1.94 -3.18 -46.86
CA VAL A 298 -2.56 -4.46 -47.16
C VAL A 298 -1.62 -5.60 -46.73
N LEU A 299 -2.08 -6.49 -45.85
CA LEU A 299 -1.38 -7.75 -45.54
C LEU A 299 -1.76 -8.81 -46.58
N ARG A 300 -0.74 -9.35 -47.24
CA ARG A 300 -0.79 -10.46 -48.19
C ARG A 300 -0.46 -11.74 -47.43
N GLU A 301 -1.39 -12.68 -47.38
CA GLU A 301 -1.15 -14.05 -46.90
C GLU A 301 -0.26 -14.79 -47.91
N GLU A 302 0.83 -15.40 -47.44
CA GLU A 302 1.47 -16.53 -48.11
C GLU A 302 1.49 -17.72 -47.16
N GLY A 303 0.75 -18.76 -47.54
CA GLY A 303 0.83 -20.07 -46.92
C GLY A 303 2.06 -20.83 -47.42
N SER A 304 2.61 -21.71 -46.58
CA SER A 304 3.42 -22.83 -47.05
C SER A 304 3.21 -24.09 -46.21
N ARG A 305 3.22 -25.22 -46.91
CA ARG A 305 2.80 -26.55 -46.52
C ARG A 305 3.92 -27.36 -45.85
N ARG A 306 3.50 -28.21 -44.91
CA ARG A 306 3.94 -29.56 -44.51
C ARG A 306 5.22 -30.18 -45.08
N SER A 307 5.98 -30.78 -44.17
CA SER A 307 6.37 -32.22 -44.07
C SER A 307 6.93 -32.44 -42.65
N GLY A 308 6.75 -33.51 -41.89
CA GLY A 308 6.26 -34.87 -42.12
C GLY A 308 7.37 -35.88 -41.81
N ALA A 309 7.47 -36.40 -40.57
CA ALA A 309 7.99 -37.74 -40.25
C ALA A 309 7.82 -38.07 -38.75
N ALA A 310 7.34 -39.28 -38.48
CA ALA A 310 7.07 -39.86 -37.18
C ALA A 310 8.07 -41.00 -36.85
N VAL A 311 7.75 -41.72 -35.77
CA VAL A 311 8.38 -42.93 -35.18
C VAL A 311 9.42 -42.59 -34.10
N GLY A 312 9.35 -43.04 -32.85
CA GLY A 312 8.51 -44.03 -32.16
C GLY A 312 9.35 -44.71 -31.07
N GLY A 313 8.77 -45.05 -29.91
CA GLY A 313 9.35 -46.08 -29.02
C GLY A 313 9.58 -45.73 -27.54
N ALA A 314 8.58 -46.10 -26.72
CA ALA A 314 8.67 -46.85 -25.46
C ALA A 314 9.68 -46.51 -24.34
N GLY A 315 9.12 -46.30 -23.13
CA GLY A 315 9.52 -47.07 -21.94
C GLY A 315 10.16 -46.28 -20.79
N GLY A 316 9.60 -46.43 -19.57
CA GLY A 316 10.40 -46.35 -18.34
C GLY A 316 9.91 -45.43 -17.22
N ARG A 317 9.04 -45.97 -16.37
CA ARG A 317 9.03 -45.93 -14.89
C ARG A 317 9.62 -44.71 -14.14
N GLY A 318 8.80 -44.17 -13.22
CA GLY A 318 9.25 -43.77 -11.89
C GLY A 318 9.06 -42.28 -11.54
N LEU A 319 7.85 -41.86 -11.17
CA LEU A 319 7.65 -40.61 -10.45
C LEU A 319 7.49 -40.92 -8.96
N THR A 320 8.57 -40.67 -8.21
CA THR A 320 8.57 -40.53 -6.76
C THR A 320 7.84 -39.23 -6.37
N PRO A 321 6.85 -39.24 -5.47
CA PRO A 321 6.31 -38.03 -4.88
C PRO A 321 7.19 -37.65 -3.69
N GLY A 322 7.70 -36.42 -3.65
CA GLY A 322 8.58 -36.03 -2.56
C GLY A 322 9.04 -34.59 -2.62
N VAL A 323 8.10 -33.64 -2.53
CA VAL A 323 8.40 -32.32 -1.97
C VAL A 323 7.21 -31.91 -1.11
N THR A 324 7.21 -32.39 0.13
CA THR A 324 6.42 -31.80 1.20
C THR A 324 7.21 -30.60 1.71
N LEU A 325 7.00 -29.43 1.08
CA LEU A 325 7.46 -28.15 1.61
C LEU A 325 6.56 -27.80 2.79
N SER A 326 6.88 -28.36 3.96
CA SER A 326 6.28 -27.93 5.23
C SER A 326 6.81 -26.53 5.55
N LEU A 327 6.11 -25.50 5.09
CA LEU A 327 6.35 -24.10 5.46
C LEU A 327 5.78 -23.90 6.87
N SER A 328 6.65 -24.06 7.86
CA SER A 328 6.36 -23.74 9.25
C SER A 328 6.25 -22.22 9.39
N PHE A 329 5.03 -21.71 9.29
CA PHE A 329 4.73 -20.32 9.59
C PHE A 329 5.16 -19.99 11.02
N SER A 330 5.90 -18.90 11.14
CA SER A 330 6.67 -18.58 12.33
C SER A 330 5.81 -18.03 13.46
N SER A 331 5.46 -18.93 14.37
CA SER A 331 5.25 -18.61 15.79
C SER A 331 6.55 -18.16 16.50
N ARG A 332 7.65 -17.88 15.77
CA ARG A 332 8.98 -17.51 16.31
C ARG A 332 9.38 -16.04 16.09
N TYR A 333 8.61 -15.25 15.33
CA TYR A 333 9.01 -13.89 14.92
C TYR A 333 8.39 -12.74 15.71
N ILE A 334 7.54 -13.03 16.69
CA ILE A 334 7.07 -12.00 17.62
C ILE A 334 7.49 -12.46 19.02
N PRO A 335 8.51 -11.84 19.64
CA PRO A 335 9.10 -12.35 20.87
C PRO A 335 8.05 -12.38 21.99
N VAL A 336 7.71 -13.60 22.39
CA VAL A 336 7.15 -13.91 23.71
C VAL A 336 8.32 -13.86 24.68
N GLN A 337 8.52 -12.73 25.37
CA GLN A 337 9.06 -12.63 26.74
C GLN A 337 9.17 -11.20 27.25
#